data_AF-A0A2S7ZBC1-F1
#
_entry.id   AF-A0A2S7ZBC1-F1
#
_cell.length_a   1.000
_cell.length_b   1.000
_cell.length_c   1.000
_cell.angle_alpha   90.00
_cell.angle_beta   90.00
_cell.angle_gamma   90.00
#
_symmetry.space_group_name_H-M   'P 1'
#
loop_
_entity.id
_entity.type
_entity.pdbx_description
1 polymer ?
#
loop_
_entity_poly.entity_id
_entity_poly.type
_entity_poly.pdbx_seq_one_letter_code
_entity_poly.pdbx_strand_id
1 'polypeptide(L)' 'MATKTQSLAHTKWLCKYHIVFTPKYRRKVIYN' A
#
# COMPACT_ATOMS: atom_id res chain seq x y z
N MET A 1 7.75 6.76 15.34
CA MET A 1 7.66 7.76 14.26
C MET A 1 6.20 8.10 14.05
N ALA A 2 5.81 9.37 14.21
CA ALA A 2 4.41 9.79 14.16
C ALA A 2 3.80 9.49 12.77
N THR A 3 2.63 8.86 12.76
CA THR A 3 1.95 8.48 11.51
C THR A 3 1.35 9.73 10.87
N LYS A 4 1.96 10.21 9.77
CA LYS A 4 1.47 11.39 9.03
C LYS A 4 0.12 11.09 8.38
N THR A 5 -0.95 11.68 8.92
CA THR A 5 -2.31 11.61 8.38
C THR A 5 -2.53 12.71 7.34
N GLN A 6 -3.26 12.41 6.27
CA GLN A 6 -3.64 13.41 5.27
C GLN A 6 -4.98 14.06 5.66
N SER A 7 -5.17 15.33 5.31
CA SER A 7 -6.39 16.07 5.65
C SER A 7 -6.77 17.11 4.59
N LEU A 8 -8.07 17.18 4.29
CA LEU A 8 -8.76 18.29 3.63
C LEU A 8 -9.66 19.03 4.64
N ALA A 9 -10.35 20.08 4.19
CA ALA A 9 -11.18 20.95 5.02
C ALA A 9 -12.20 20.22 5.91
N HIS A 10 -12.76 19.08 5.45
CA HIS A 10 -13.75 18.31 6.20
C HIS A 10 -13.45 16.81 6.29
N THR A 11 -12.29 16.36 5.83
CA THR A 11 -11.94 14.94 5.80
C THR A 11 -10.50 14.74 6.24
N LYS A 12 -10.28 13.79 7.16
CA LYS A 12 -8.96 13.34 7.57
C LYS A 12 -8.88 11.85 7.31
N TRP A 13 -7.81 11.38 6.71
CA TRP A 13 -7.65 9.96 6.39
C TRP A 13 -6.22 9.48 6.60
N LEU A 14 -6.13 8.18 6.85
CA LEU A 14 -4.88 7.45 6.95
C LEU A 14 -4.95 6.27 5.97
N CYS A 15 -4.54 6.54 4.73
CA CYS A 15 -4.53 5.54 3.66
C CYS A 15 -3.29 4.64 3.77
N LYS A 16 -3.28 3.74 4.76
CA LYS A 16 -2.27 2.68 4.87
C LYS A 16 -2.83 1.40 4.26
N TYR A 17 -2.23 0.95 3.17
CA TYR A 17 -2.63 -0.29 2.50
C TYR A 17 -1.42 -1.18 2.26
N HIS A 18 -1.62 -2.48 2.44
CA HIS A 18 -0.65 -3.51 2.06
C HIS A 18 -1.12 -4.15 0.75
N ILE A 19 -0.56 -3.69 -0.36
CA ILE A 19 -0.92 -4.15 -1.71
C ILE A 19 0.05 -5.28 -2.07
N VAL A 20 -0.49 -6.48 -2.34
CA VAL A 20 0.30 -7.67 -2.69
C VAL A 20 -0.06 -8.13 -4.09
N PHE A 21 0.95 -8.32 -4.94
CA PHE A 21 0.80 -8.90 -6.26
C PHE A 21 1.53 -10.23 -6.32
N THR A 22 0.84 -11.27 -6.81
CA THR A 22 1.44 -12.60 -7.01
C THR A 22 1.38 -12.97 -8.49
N PRO A 23 2.49 -13.45 -9.08
CA PRO A 23 2.50 -13.87 -10.48
C PRO A 23 1.63 -15.12 -10.66
N LYS A 24 1.02 -15.26 -11.84
CA LYS A 24 0.25 -16.48 -12.18
C LYS A 24 1.14 -17.71 -12.00
N TYR A 25 0.62 -18.72 -11.28
CA TYR A 25 1.36 -19.93 -10.89
C TYR A 25 2.55 -19.71 -9.94
N ARG A 26 2.62 -18.55 -9.25
CA ARG A 26 3.73 -18.19 -8.34
C ARG A 26 5.11 -18.31 -8.99
N ARG A 27 5.18 -18.09 -10.31
CA ARG A 27 6.45 -18.15 -11.05
C ARG A 27 7.40 -17.10 -10.49
N LYS A 28 8.65 -17.47 -10.25
CA LYS A 28 9.71 -16.53 -9.79
C LYS A 28 10.21 -15.63 -10.93
N VAL A 29 9.30 -15.07 -11.74
CA VAL A 29 9.63 -14.16 -12.86
C VAL A 29 9.95 -12.75 -12.35
N ILE A 30 9.46 -12.41 -11.16
CA ILE A 30 9.64 -11.09 -10.54
C ILE A 30 10.95 -11.01 -9.74
N TYR A 31 11.61 -12.15 -9.50
CA TYR A 31 12.85 -12.23 -8.71
C TYR A 31 13.99 -12.64 -9.66
N ASN A 32 15.11 -11.91 -9.62
CA ASN A 32 16.32 -12.24 -10.40
C ASN A 32 17.13 -13.37 -9.72
#